data_AF-A0AAW1P7G5-F1
#
_entry.id   AF-A0AAW1P7G5-F1
#
_cell.length_a   1.000
_cell.length_b   1.000
_cell.length_c   1.000
_cell.angle_alpha   90.00
_cell.angle_beta   90.00
_cell.angle_gamma   90.00
#
_symmetry.space_group_name_H-M   'P 1'
#
loop_
_entity.id
_entity.type
_entity.pdbx_description
1 polymer ?
#
loop_
_entity_poly.entity_id
_entity_poly.type
_entity_poly.pdbx_seq_one_letter_code
_entity_poly.pdbx_strand_id
1 'polypeptide(L)'
;MNGHYLHRLGRQQTSPLQDTESIPAVFDQERKASAIQGPFLFQKNRIDWRVLHGVNLHLLAKHQDLDALDRCLQAGLAYGDLEAEDASQLTLTNVLRVARLCQLAIQYFIATQNGLVSDLDTLQAAKDKSDAEMARTSDRLHLLKEKHKEAWRQIADLQTKHGATISVPPSPSPLPAQPSTTELPPVIPASTTGLSKDDLKQALQDVCDQMKQQSHTHQQMLKNLRAELKAAKDELKKLKDEKEANDKNGATLSAQAEKDRRAAEEAMNNLASLHRKLSVMERSSSVMQSEIGRLRSIQRPPPDNGTLTALANTQASLNETKRQWEEAQKRISDLEGQNSALDGEKSKLATLMSDLQAKYDSLKKELAAVQQERDVYHERCMEAKRGLTRIQRQIDNKDQQLSDANQKCGALIKKLHEAQEEHDAQMARLKRKLEDDTQLTAARSGMDAAQQDITRARSALDTALAARAAFLS
;
A
#
# COMPACT_ATOMS: atom_id res chain seq x y z
N MET A 1 47.25 -69.25 -19.74
CA MET A 1 47.10 -70.21 -18.64
C MET A 1 46.10 -69.62 -17.65
N ASN A 2 44.96 -70.22 -17.31
CA ASN A 2 44.31 -71.41 -17.88
C ASN A 2 42.84 -71.08 -18.17
N GLY A 3 42.23 -71.84 -19.08
CA GLY A 3 40.78 -71.81 -19.30
C GLY A 3 40.13 -73.14 -18.92
N HIS A 4 38.88 -73.27 -19.40
CA HIS A 4 37.93 -74.39 -19.33
C HIS A 4 36.86 -74.29 -18.23
N TYR A 5 35.53 -74.39 -18.46
CA TYR A 5 34.59 -74.86 -19.52
C TYR A 5 33.81 -76.14 -19.16
N LEU A 6 32.47 -76.09 -19.37
CA LEU A 6 31.50 -77.23 -19.50
C LEU A 6 31.18 -78.01 -18.19
N HIS A 7 30.04 -78.70 -17.99
CA HIS A 7 28.76 -78.78 -18.74
C HIS A 7 27.59 -79.38 -17.90
N ARG A 8 26.36 -78.84 -18.07
CA ARG A 8 25.04 -79.54 -18.13
C ARG A 8 23.96 -78.51 -18.56
N LEU A 9 22.92 -78.69 -19.39
CA LEU A 9 22.23 -79.78 -20.14
C LEU A 9 20.93 -80.37 -19.54
N GLY A 10 19.90 -80.51 -20.39
CA GLY A 10 18.48 -80.76 -20.08
C GLY A 10 17.62 -79.55 -20.51
N ARG A 11 16.81 -79.46 -21.59
CA ARG A 11 15.95 -80.42 -22.34
C ARG A 11 14.80 -80.98 -21.46
N GLN A 12 13.51 -80.96 -21.85
CA GLN A 12 12.80 -80.85 -23.16
C GLN A 12 11.58 -79.87 -23.14
N GLN A 13 11.20 -79.25 -24.28
CA GLN A 13 9.96 -79.46 -25.09
C GLN A 13 8.62 -79.53 -24.29
N THR A 14 7.54 -78.84 -24.65
CA THR A 14 6.85 -78.81 -25.96
C THR A 14 5.99 -77.55 -26.22
N SER A 15 5.54 -77.37 -27.47
CA SER A 15 4.40 -76.52 -27.88
C SER A 15 3.46 -77.38 -28.75
N PRO A 16 2.19 -77.00 -29.02
CA PRO A 16 1.94 -76.13 -30.17
C PRO A 16 0.75 -75.15 -30.07
N LEU A 17 0.84 -74.11 -30.92
CA LEU A 17 -0.20 -73.41 -31.69
C LEU A 17 -1.69 -73.68 -31.42
N GLN A 18 -2.46 -72.58 -31.32
CA GLN A 18 -3.55 -72.36 -32.27
C GLN A 18 -3.71 -70.85 -32.57
N ASP A 19 -3.83 -70.50 -33.85
CA ASP A 19 -3.88 -69.13 -34.34
C ASP A 19 -5.32 -68.60 -34.47
N THR A 20 -5.54 -67.29 -34.26
CA THR A 20 -6.08 -66.35 -35.27
C THR A 20 -6.23 -64.91 -34.75
N GLU A 21 -5.79 -63.95 -35.57
CA GLU A 21 -6.34 -62.60 -35.88
C GLU A 21 -7.22 -61.88 -34.82
N SER A 22 -7.03 -60.60 -34.46
CA SER A 22 -6.53 -59.43 -35.23
C SER A 22 -5.83 -58.36 -34.36
N ILE A 23 -5.30 -57.30 -35.00
CA ILE A 23 -4.54 -56.16 -34.42
C ILE A 23 -5.35 -54.83 -34.59
N PRO A 24 -4.94 -53.65 -34.07
CA PRO A 24 -5.17 -53.17 -32.70
C PRO A 24 -6.03 -51.89 -32.57
N ALA A 25 -6.42 -51.58 -31.33
CA ALA A 25 -6.61 -50.22 -30.80
C ALA A 25 -6.01 -50.22 -29.37
N VAL A 26 -5.05 -49.40 -28.94
CA VAL A 26 -4.70 -47.99 -29.24
C VAL A 26 -5.83 -47.04 -28.85
N PHE A 27 -5.56 -46.15 -27.88
CA PHE A 27 -6.51 -45.30 -27.15
C PHE A 27 -7.47 -46.01 -26.17
N ASP A 28 -6.95 -46.44 -25.00
CA ASP A 28 -7.75 -46.38 -23.75
C ASP A 28 -6.93 -46.33 -22.43
N GLN A 29 -5.60 -46.10 -22.49
CA GLN A 29 -4.71 -46.24 -21.32
C GLN A 29 -4.40 -44.93 -20.56
N GLU A 30 -5.15 -43.84 -20.81
CA GLU A 30 -4.92 -42.53 -20.15
C GLU A 30 -5.88 -42.21 -19.00
N ARG A 31 -6.96 -43.00 -18.80
CA ARG A 31 -8.04 -42.66 -17.84
C ARG A 31 -7.98 -43.36 -16.47
N LYS A 32 -6.80 -43.81 -16.03
CA LYS A 32 -6.59 -44.44 -14.69
C LYS A 32 -5.31 -43.99 -13.95
N ALA A 33 -4.88 -42.74 -14.15
CA ALA A 33 -3.75 -42.14 -13.41
C ALA A 33 -4.15 -40.95 -12.49
N SER A 34 -5.42 -40.53 -12.51
CA SER A 34 -5.91 -39.37 -11.77
C SER A 34 -6.41 -39.73 -10.35
N ALA A 35 -5.50 -40.18 -9.49
CA ALA A 35 -5.76 -40.38 -8.06
C ALA A 35 -4.51 -40.06 -7.22
N ILE A 36 -4.68 -39.28 -6.15
CA ILE A 36 -3.64 -38.90 -5.17
C ILE A 36 -2.47 -38.07 -5.77
N GLN A 37 -2.77 -36.86 -6.24
CA GLN A 37 -1.77 -35.78 -6.24
C GLN A 37 -1.78 -35.11 -4.87
N GLY A 38 -0.74 -35.36 -4.07
CA GLY A 38 -0.44 -34.55 -2.89
C GLY A 38 0.23 -33.21 -3.29
N PRO A 39 0.16 -32.18 -2.44
CA PRO A 39 0.80 -30.89 -2.72
C PRO A 39 2.33 -31.06 -2.79
N PHE A 40 2.94 -30.59 -3.88
CA PHE A 40 4.40 -30.53 -4.10
C PHE A 40 5.15 -31.89 -4.08
N LEU A 41 4.64 -32.88 -4.81
CA LEU A 41 5.50 -33.96 -5.31
C LEU A 41 6.40 -33.44 -6.44
N PHE A 42 7.69 -33.23 -6.14
CA PHE A 42 8.70 -33.00 -7.17
C PHE A 42 8.82 -34.25 -8.06
N GLN A 43 8.42 -34.13 -9.32
CA GLN A 43 8.66 -35.18 -10.31
C GLN A 43 10.16 -35.22 -10.63
N LYS A 44 10.84 -36.30 -10.20
CA LYS A 44 12.21 -36.62 -10.63
C LYS A 44 12.18 -37.00 -12.11
N ASN A 45 12.32 -36.02 -12.99
CA ASN A 45 12.34 -36.19 -14.43
C ASN A 45 13.78 -36.24 -14.94
N ARG A 46 14.00 -36.92 -16.07
CA ARG A 46 15.27 -36.84 -16.80
C ARG A 46 15.41 -35.47 -17.49
N ILE A 47 16.64 -35.04 -17.66
CA ILE A 47 17.01 -33.77 -18.29
C ILE A 47 16.78 -33.89 -19.80
N ASP A 48 15.90 -33.07 -20.40
CA ASP A 48 15.79 -33.02 -21.87
C ASP A 48 16.98 -32.27 -22.49
N TRP A 49 18.05 -33.03 -22.69
CA TRP A 49 19.24 -32.58 -23.39
C TRP A 49 18.96 -32.03 -24.79
N ARG A 50 17.87 -32.42 -25.48
CA ARG A 50 17.55 -31.89 -26.82
C ARG A 50 17.15 -30.42 -26.77
N VAL A 51 16.33 -30.04 -25.78
CA VAL A 51 15.96 -28.63 -25.54
C VAL A 51 17.20 -27.84 -25.11
N LEU A 52 17.97 -28.38 -24.16
CA LEU A 52 19.26 -27.83 -23.69
C LEU A 52 20.33 -27.69 -24.79
N HIS A 53 20.29 -28.52 -25.83
CA HIS A 53 21.18 -28.43 -26.98
C HIS A 53 20.72 -27.40 -28.01
N GLY A 54 19.40 -27.32 -28.28
CA GLY A 54 18.81 -26.40 -29.26
C GLY A 54 18.95 -24.92 -28.92
N VAL A 55 19.03 -24.56 -27.63
CA VAL A 55 19.12 -23.15 -27.22
C VAL A 55 20.55 -22.61 -27.27
N ASN A 56 20.70 -21.47 -27.96
CA ASN A 56 21.96 -20.74 -28.07
C ASN A 56 22.19 -19.85 -26.83
N LEU A 57 22.93 -20.37 -25.86
CA LEU A 57 23.24 -19.69 -24.59
C LEU A 57 23.95 -18.34 -24.76
N HIS A 58 24.63 -18.09 -25.89
CA HIS A 58 25.28 -16.81 -26.15
C HIS A 58 24.29 -15.74 -26.62
N LEU A 59 23.32 -16.12 -27.46
CA LEU A 59 22.18 -15.23 -27.79
C LEU A 59 21.30 -15.00 -26.56
N LEU A 60 21.01 -16.05 -25.78
CA LEU A 60 20.25 -15.98 -24.54
C LEU A 60 20.84 -14.96 -23.56
N ALA A 61 22.16 -15.04 -23.31
CA ALA A 61 22.88 -14.10 -22.45
C ALA A 61 22.99 -12.67 -23.02
N LYS A 62 23.01 -12.51 -24.35
CA LYS A 62 23.15 -11.21 -25.02
C LYS A 62 21.84 -10.45 -25.14
N HIS A 63 20.74 -11.16 -25.40
CA HIS A 63 19.43 -10.58 -25.68
C HIS A 63 18.47 -10.61 -24.48
N GLN A 64 18.85 -11.30 -23.39
CA GLN A 64 18.03 -11.45 -22.18
C GLN A 64 16.63 -12.00 -22.49
N ASP A 65 16.56 -12.98 -23.40
CA ASP A 65 15.32 -13.67 -23.78
C ASP A 65 14.84 -14.54 -22.60
N LEU A 66 14.00 -13.93 -21.76
CA LEU A 66 13.47 -14.54 -20.54
C LEU A 66 12.55 -15.73 -20.87
N ASP A 67 11.76 -15.63 -21.94
CA ASP A 67 10.86 -16.70 -22.38
C ASP A 67 11.67 -17.94 -22.79
N ALA A 68 12.80 -17.77 -23.48
CA ALA A 68 13.70 -18.86 -23.82
C ALA A 68 14.44 -19.41 -22.58
N LEU A 69 14.80 -18.57 -21.60
CA LEU A 69 15.43 -19.00 -20.35
C LEU A 69 14.46 -19.84 -19.50
N ASP A 70 13.24 -19.34 -19.30
CA ASP A 70 12.19 -20.04 -18.55
C ASP A 70 11.80 -21.37 -19.21
N ARG A 71 11.64 -21.40 -20.54
CA ARG A 71 11.46 -22.66 -21.29
C ARG A 71 12.61 -23.64 -21.10
N CYS A 72 13.87 -23.20 -21.03
CA CYS A 72 15.00 -24.09 -20.71
C CYS A 72 14.92 -24.64 -19.28
N LEU A 73 14.57 -23.78 -18.32
CA LEU A 73 14.49 -24.16 -16.92
C LEU A 73 13.34 -25.15 -16.69
N GLN A 74 12.13 -24.83 -17.13
CA GLN A 74 10.95 -25.70 -16.96
C GLN A 74 11.09 -27.04 -17.70
N ALA A 75 11.58 -27.04 -18.94
CA ALA A 75 11.62 -28.26 -19.76
C ALA A 75 12.81 -29.20 -19.45
N GLY A 76 13.88 -28.71 -18.81
CA GLY A 76 15.10 -29.51 -18.62
C GLY A 76 15.81 -29.39 -17.28
N LEU A 77 15.64 -28.32 -16.50
CA LEU A 77 16.53 -28.02 -15.37
C LEU A 77 15.86 -27.96 -13.99
N ALA A 78 14.64 -27.41 -13.90
CA ALA A 78 13.93 -27.19 -12.63
C ALA A 78 13.43 -28.49 -11.97
N TYR A 79 13.27 -29.55 -12.77
CA TYR A 79 12.80 -30.88 -12.36
C TYR A 79 13.76 -32.01 -12.76
N GLY A 80 14.97 -31.63 -13.22
CA GLY A 80 15.97 -32.54 -13.75
C GLY A 80 16.78 -33.20 -12.64
N ASP A 81 16.75 -34.54 -12.56
CA ASP A 81 17.50 -35.31 -11.57
C ASP A 81 18.85 -35.79 -12.12
N LEU A 82 19.93 -35.13 -11.69
CA LEU A 82 21.31 -35.45 -12.09
C LEU A 82 21.77 -36.85 -11.63
N GLU A 83 21.13 -37.46 -10.62
CA GLU A 83 21.42 -38.84 -10.19
C GLU A 83 20.73 -39.88 -11.08
N ALA A 84 19.68 -39.49 -11.81
CA ALA A 84 18.92 -40.36 -12.71
C ALA A 84 19.44 -40.30 -14.17
N GLU A 85 20.43 -39.46 -14.46
CA GLU A 85 21.01 -39.26 -15.80
C GLU A 85 22.03 -40.33 -16.19
N ASP A 86 22.09 -40.64 -17.49
CA ASP A 86 23.08 -41.58 -18.01
C ASP A 86 24.46 -40.93 -18.03
N ALA A 87 25.49 -41.61 -17.50
CA ALA A 87 26.85 -41.08 -17.40
C ALA A 87 27.48 -40.64 -18.75
N SER A 88 26.96 -41.13 -19.88
CA SER A 88 27.32 -40.67 -21.22
C SER A 88 26.82 -39.26 -21.58
N GLN A 89 25.75 -38.78 -20.93
CA GLN A 89 25.21 -37.42 -21.11
C GLN A 89 25.90 -36.39 -20.21
N LEU A 90 26.48 -36.83 -19.09
CA LEU A 90 27.24 -35.99 -18.13
C LEU A 90 28.64 -35.59 -18.65
N THR A 91 28.71 -35.20 -19.93
CA THR A 91 29.92 -34.68 -20.56
C THR A 91 30.29 -33.30 -20.01
N LEU A 92 31.58 -32.95 -20.04
CA LEU A 92 32.06 -31.63 -19.62
C LEU A 92 31.33 -30.48 -20.34
N THR A 93 31.03 -30.64 -21.63
CA THR A 93 30.27 -29.66 -22.43
C THR A 93 28.84 -29.48 -21.90
N ASN A 94 28.19 -30.55 -21.48
CA ASN A 94 26.83 -30.54 -20.96
C ASN A 94 26.78 -29.95 -19.54
N VAL A 95 27.72 -30.32 -18.67
CA VAL A 95 27.90 -29.70 -17.35
C VAL A 95 28.16 -28.19 -17.46
N LEU A 96 28.97 -27.75 -18.42
CA LEU A 96 29.21 -26.32 -18.67
C LEU A 96 27.96 -25.58 -19.20
N ARG A 97 27.14 -26.21 -20.04
CA ARG A 97 25.84 -25.66 -20.47
C ARG A 97 24.87 -25.49 -19.28
N VAL A 98 24.74 -26.52 -18.46
CA VAL A 98 23.92 -26.51 -17.23
C VAL A 98 24.40 -25.41 -16.29
N ALA A 99 25.70 -25.36 -15.96
CA ALA A 99 26.27 -24.34 -15.08
C ALA A 99 26.03 -22.92 -15.59
N ARG A 100 26.11 -22.69 -16.92
CA ARG A 100 25.83 -21.37 -17.51
C ARG A 100 24.34 -21.01 -17.48
N LEU A 101 23.43 -21.97 -17.63
CA LEU A 101 22.00 -21.74 -17.43
C LEU A 101 21.66 -21.44 -15.97
N CYS A 102 22.23 -22.18 -15.01
CA CYS A 102 22.12 -21.86 -13.59
C CYS A 102 22.62 -20.44 -13.28
N GLN A 103 23.74 -20.03 -13.87
CA GLN A 103 24.27 -18.66 -13.72
C GLN A 103 23.30 -17.60 -14.26
N LEU A 104 22.70 -17.82 -15.44
CA LEU A 104 21.70 -16.90 -16.01
C LEU A 104 20.41 -16.88 -15.19
N ALA A 105 19.95 -18.02 -14.68
CA ALA A 105 18.79 -18.11 -13.80
C ALA A 105 19.02 -17.36 -12.48
N ILE A 106 20.20 -17.52 -11.84
CA ILE A 106 20.57 -16.77 -10.63
C ILE A 106 20.62 -15.26 -10.92
N GLN A 107 21.18 -14.84 -12.05
CA GLN A 107 21.19 -13.43 -12.46
C GLN A 107 19.77 -12.89 -12.68
N TYR A 108 18.88 -13.67 -13.30
CA TYR A 108 17.47 -13.32 -13.48
C TYR A 108 16.72 -13.22 -12.14
N PHE A 109 16.90 -14.18 -11.22
CA PHE A 109 16.26 -14.15 -9.90
C PHE A 109 16.75 -12.96 -9.06
N ILE A 110 18.05 -12.64 -9.08
CA ILE A 110 18.59 -11.45 -8.40
C ILE A 110 18.04 -10.16 -9.02
N ALA A 111 17.98 -10.05 -10.36
CA ALA A 111 17.40 -8.90 -11.03
C ALA A 111 15.90 -8.71 -10.69
N THR A 112 15.15 -9.81 -10.67
CA THR A 112 13.72 -9.83 -10.30
C THR A 112 13.51 -9.47 -8.83
N GLN A 113 14.34 -10.01 -7.93
CA GLN A 113 14.31 -9.67 -6.50
C GLN A 113 14.60 -8.18 -6.28
N ASN A 114 15.62 -7.63 -6.94
CA ASN A 114 15.96 -6.21 -6.84
C ASN A 114 14.84 -5.32 -7.38
N GLY A 115 14.18 -5.73 -8.49
CA GLY A 115 12.99 -5.06 -9.01
C GLY A 115 11.84 -5.06 -8.00
N LEU A 116 11.49 -6.23 -7.47
CA LEU A 116 10.41 -6.38 -6.46
C LEU A 116 10.69 -5.62 -5.17
N VAL A 117 11.95 -5.49 -4.74
CA VAL A 117 12.34 -4.65 -3.59
C VAL A 117 12.15 -3.17 -3.92
N SER A 118 12.60 -2.72 -5.11
CA SER A 118 12.37 -1.33 -5.54
C SER A 118 10.88 -1.00 -5.67
N ASP A 119 10.07 -1.92 -6.21
CA ASP A 119 8.62 -1.74 -6.31
C ASP A 119 7.97 -1.67 -4.92
N LEU A 120 8.37 -2.56 -3.99
CA LEU A 120 7.92 -2.53 -2.60
C LEU A 120 8.26 -1.19 -1.92
N ASP A 121 9.47 -0.66 -2.11
CA ASP A 121 9.87 0.64 -1.59
C ASP A 121 9.01 1.79 -2.16
N THR A 122 8.70 1.77 -3.47
CA THR A 122 7.80 2.79 -4.04
C THR A 122 6.35 2.67 -3.54
N LEU A 123 5.85 1.45 -3.34
CA LEU A 123 4.52 1.20 -2.80
C LEU A 123 4.42 1.60 -1.32
N GLN A 124 5.47 1.35 -0.54
CA GLN A 124 5.56 1.75 0.86
C GLN A 124 5.62 3.29 0.98
N ALA A 125 6.43 3.97 0.15
CA ALA A 125 6.45 5.44 0.10
C ALA A 125 5.10 6.05 -0.35
N ALA A 126 4.41 5.41 -1.31
CA ALA A 126 3.08 5.83 -1.74
C ALA A 126 2.02 5.63 -0.66
N LYS A 127 2.09 4.51 0.08
CA LYS A 127 1.25 4.24 1.26
C LYS A 127 1.48 5.29 2.35
N ASP A 128 2.72 5.54 2.74
CA ASP A 128 3.02 6.46 3.85
C ASP A 128 2.60 7.91 3.52
N LYS A 129 2.69 8.29 2.24
CA LYS A 129 2.08 9.54 1.74
C LYS A 129 0.56 9.53 1.88
N SER A 130 -0.12 8.44 1.50
CA SER A 130 -1.57 8.29 1.65
C SER A 130 -2.00 8.35 3.13
N ASP A 131 -1.26 7.70 4.03
CA ASP A 131 -1.52 7.71 5.46
C ASP A 131 -1.32 9.13 6.05
N ALA A 132 -0.33 9.89 5.56
CA ALA A 132 -0.15 11.30 5.92
C ALA A 132 -1.27 12.22 5.38
N GLU A 133 -1.82 11.96 4.18
CA GLU A 133 -2.99 12.68 3.65
C GLU A 133 -4.28 12.32 4.39
N MET A 134 -4.43 11.06 4.83
CA MET A 134 -5.51 10.61 5.71
C MET A 134 -5.44 11.24 7.11
N ALA A 135 -4.25 11.39 7.69
CA ALA A 135 -4.05 12.12 8.94
C ALA A 135 -4.49 13.60 8.81
N ARG A 136 -3.98 14.31 7.80
CA ARG A 136 -4.34 15.72 7.53
C ARG A 136 -5.83 15.94 7.31
N THR A 137 -6.52 15.00 6.64
CA THR A 137 -7.97 15.10 6.43
C THR A 137 -8.76 14.76 7.69
N SER A 138 -8.30 13.82 8.52
CA SER A 138 -8.84 13.55 9.85
C SER A 138 -8.73 14.77 10.78
N ASP A 139 -7.56 15.41 10.85
CA ASP A 139 -7.33 16.61 11.66
C ASP A 139 -8.21 17.78 11.22
N ARG A 140 -8.34 17.98 9.89
CA ARG A 140 -9.25 18.98 9.32
C ARG A 140 -10.71 18.69 9.68
N LEU A 141 -11.12 17.42 9.70
CA LEU A 141 -12.47 16.99 10.07
C LEU A 141 -12.72 17.16 11.58
N HIS A 142 -11.72 16.93 12.43
CA HIS A 142 -11.77 17.23 13.86
C HIS A 142 -11.91 18.74 14.11
N LEU A 143 -11.10 19.57 13.44
CA LEU A 143 -11.18 21.03 13.53
C LEU A 143 -12.55 21.57 13.07
N LEU A 144 -13.13 20.99 12.01
CA LEU A 144 -14.49 21.32 11.56
C LEU A 144 -15.57 20.91 12.58
N LYS A 145 -15.42 19.75 13.24
CA LYS A 145 -16.32 19.32 14.33
C LYS A 145 -16.28 20.28 15.53
N GLU A 146 -15.10 20.74 15.95
CA GLU A 146 -15.00 21.72 17.04
C GLU A 146 -15.58 23.08 16.63
N LYS A 147 -15.30 23.57 15.41
CA LYS A 147 -15.94 24.80 14.90
C LYS A 147 -17.47 24.69 14.81
N HIS A 148 -17.98 23.52 14.45
CA HIS A 148 -19.43 23.26 14.42
C HIS A 148 -20.04 23.26 15.83
N LYS A 149 -19.41 22.58 16.81
CA LYS A 149 -19.83 22.65 18.23
C LYS A 149 -19.85 24.10 18.74
N GLU A 150 -18.83 24.89 18.40
CA GLU A 150 -18.70 26.28 18.82
C GLU A 150 -19.79 27.17 18.22
N ALA A 151 -20.12 27.00 16.93
CA ALA A 151 -21.27 27.66 16.31
C ALA A 151 -22.60 27.29 16.99
N TRP A 152 -22.78 26.03 17.39
CA TRP A 152 -23.96 25.60 18.15
C TRP A 152 -24.04 26.20 19.56
N ARG A 153 -22.90 26.39 20.25
CA ARG A 153 -22.87 27.15 21.51
C ARG A 153 -23.32 28.59 21.29
N GLN A 154 -22.81 29.26 20.26
CA GLN A 154 -23.17 30.64 19.93
C GLN A 154 -24.66 30.79 19.59
N ILE A 155 -25.25 29.81 18.89
CA ILE A 155 -26.70 29.75 18.64
C ILE A 155 -27.48 29.59 19.96
N ALA A 156 -27.04 28.71 20.87
CA ALA A 156 -27.70 28.53 22.17
C ALA A 156 -27.57 29.77 23.09
N ASP A 157 -26.42 30.44 23.09
CA ASP A 157 -26.18 31.72 23.78
C ASP A 157 -27.07 32.84 23.23
N LEU A 158 -27.30 32.88 21.91
CA LEU A 158 -28.24 33.82 21.31
C LEU A 158 -29.69 33.46 21.66
N GLN A 159 -30.07 32.18 21.63
CA GLN A 159 -31.42 31.73 21.99
C GLN A 159 -31.74 31.97 23.46
N THR A 160 -30.80 31.79 24.38
CA THR A 160 -31.00 32.11 25.81
C THR A 160 -31.12 33.61 26.06
N LYS A 161 -30.32 34.44 25.36
CA LYS A 161 -30.41 35.91 25.43
C LYS A 161 -31.72 36.48 24.88
N HIS A 162 -32.33 35.84 23.88
CA HIS A 162 -33.62 36.25 23.32
C HIS A 162 -34.84 35.52 23.94
N GLY A 163 -34.63 34.38 24.60
CA GLY A 163 -35.69 33.58 25.23
C GLY A 163 -36.18 34.10 26.58
N ALA A 164 -35.45 35.03 27.21
CA ALA A 164 -35.77 35.58 28.53
C ALA A 164 -37.05 36.45 28.59
N THR A 165 -37.75 36.65 27.46
CA THR A 165 -38.87 37.62 27.34
C THR A 165 -40.25 36.95 27.18
N ILE A 166 -40.36 35.62 27.22
CA ILE A 166 -41.66 34.91 27.13
C ILE A 166 -41.81 33.92 28.28
N SER A 167 -42.35 34.41 29.41
CA SER A 167 -42.90 33.57 30.49
C SER A 167 -44.42 33.71 30.49
N VAL A 168 -45.15 32.60 30.37
CA VAL A 168 -46.62 32.59 30.25
C VAL A 168 -47.26 32.37 31.63
N PRO A 169 -48.13 33.27 32.11
CA PRO A 169 -48.81 33.12 33.39
C PRO A 169 -50.02 32.15 33.31
N PRO A 170 -50.38 31.47 34.41
CA PRO A 170 -51.56 30.60 34.48
C PRO A 170 -52.90 31.38 34.56
N SER A 171 -54.00 30.68 34.23
CA SER A 171 -55.38 31.19 34.10
C SER A 171 -56.05 31.54 35.45
N PRO A 172 -57.05 32.47 35.52
CA PRO A 172 -57.46 33.10 36.78
C PRO A 172 -58.85 32.73 37.37
N SER A 173 -59.10 33.25 38.58
CA SER A 173 -60.41 33.52 39.24
C SER A 173 -61.16 32.36 39.93
N PRO A 174 -62.11 32.61 40.89
CA PRO A 174 -62.59 33.91 41.42
C PRO A 174 -62.73 34.08 42.97
N LEU A 175 -62.45 35.31 43.47
CA LEU A 175 -63.16 36.03 44.57
C LEU A 175 -63.18 35.44 46.03
N PRO A 176 -63.64 36.19 47.07
CA PRO A 176 -63.25 37.57 47.44
C PRO A 176 -63.02 37.82 48.96
N ALA A 177 -62.13 38.74 49.35
CA ALA A 177 -62.23 39.54 50.59
C ALA A 177 -61.30 40.78 50.60
N GLN A 178 -61.77 41.86 51.22
CA GLN A 178 -61.16 43.19 51.44
C GLN A 178 -60.25 43.27 52.71
N PRO A 179 -59.63 44.43 53.08
CA PRO A 179 -59.22 45.63 52.32
C PRO A 179 -57.76 46.13 52.65
N SER A 180 -57.43 47.36 52.22
CA SER A 180 -56.36 48.27 52.74
C SER A 180 -54.94 48.08 52.14
N THR A 181 -54.20 49.11 51.70
CA THR A 181 -54.48 50.57 51.65
C THR A 181 -53.63 51.31 50.58
N THR A 182 -54.11 52.50 50.17
CA THR A 182 -53.32 53.68 49.71
C THR A 182 -52.59 53.67 48.35
N GLU A 183 -53.34 54.17 47.35
CA GLU A 183 -53.03 55.30 46.43
C GLU A 183 -51.87 55.32 45.39
N LEU A 184 -52.31 55.66 44.17
CA LEU A 184 -51.70 55.90 42.86
C LEU A 184 -51.26 57.39 42.65
N PRO A 185 -50.74 57.84 41.45
CA PRO A 185 -50.33 57.06 40.27
C PRO A 185 -48.92 57.24 39.63
N PRO A 186 -48.36 58.45 39.46
CA PRO A 186 -48.33 59.16 38.17
C PRO A 186 -47.05 58.97 37.31
N VAL A 187 -47.02 59.12 35.98
CA VAL A 187 -48.03 59.17 34.88
C VAL A 187 -47.27 59.03 33.53
N ILE A 188 -47.69 58.12 32.63
CA ILE A 188 -47.42 58.11 31.14
C ILE A 188 -45.94 58.00 30.66
N PRO A 189 -45.61 57.48 29.44
CA PRO A 189 -46.42 56.74 28.44
C PRO A 189 -45.98 55.27 28.25
N ALA A 190 -46.81 54.51 27.51
CA ALA A 190 -46.35 53.32 26.80
C ALA A 190 -45.95 53.67 25.36
N SER A 191 -44.86 53.09 24.85
CA SER A 191 -44.47 53.15 23.43
C SER A 191 -44.32 51.74 22.87
N THR A 192 -45.31 51.31 22.09
CA THR A 192 -45.24 50.08 21.31
C THR A 192 -44.40 50.30 20.04
N THR A 193 -43.35 49.52 19.85
CA THR A 193 -42.67 49.37 18.55
C THR A 193 -42.74 47.92 18.10
N GLY A 194 -43.59 47.65 17.10
CA GLY A 194 -43.48 46.41 16.33
C GLY A 194 -42.25 46.48 15.43
N LEU A 195 -41.56 45.34 15.26
CA LEU A 195 -40.42 45.24 14.33
C LEU A 195 -40.86 45.61 12.91
N SER A 196 -40.09 46.47 12.26
CA SER A 196 -40.40 46.99 10.94
C SER A 196 -40.21 45.92 9.86
N LYS A 197 -40.97 46.05 8.78
CA LYS A 197 -40.75 45.32 7.52
C LYS A 197 -39.35 45.58 6.96
N ASP A 198 -38.73 46.70 7.31
CA ASP A 198 -37.38 47.06 6.89
C ASP A 198 -36.30 46.45 7.79
N ASP A 199 -36.56 46.19 9.08
CA ASP A 199 -35.65 45.42 9.95
C ASP A 199 -35.51 43.98 9.43
N LEU A 200 -36.64 43.37 9.00
CA LEU A 200 -36.65 42.04 8.42
C LEU A 200 -35.94 41.98 7.05
N LYS A 201 -36.00 43.07 6.26
CA LYS A 201 -35.18 43.20 5.03
C LYS A 201 -33.70 43.32 5.36
N GLN A 202 -33.33 44.11 6.37
CA GLN A 202 -31.94 44.31 6.75
C GLN A 202 -31.31 42.97 7.17
N ALA A 203 -31.98 42.20 8.03
CA ALA A 203 -31.52 40.87 8.42
C ALA A 203 -31.36 39.91 7.21
N LEU A 204 -32.26 39.98 6.22
CA LEU A 204 -32.15 39.21 4.97
C LEU A 204 -30.98 39.66 4.09
N GLN A 205 -30.72 40.97 4.03
CA GLN A 205 -29.58 41.55 3.31
C GLN A 205 -28.26 41.17 3.98
N ASP A 206 -28.17 41.27 5.31
CA ASP A 206 -26.98 40.94 6.09
C ASP A 206 -26.58 39.46 5.92
N VAL A 207 -27.56 38.53 5.94
CA VAL A 207 -27.34 37.11 5.64
C VAL A 207 -26.89 36.91 4.19
N CYS A 208 -27.46 37.65 3.24
CA CYS A 208 -27.08 37.58 1.83
C CYS A 208 -25.63 38.06 1.59
N ASP A 209 -25.21 39.14 2.25
CA ASP A 209 -23.84 39.66 2.17
C ASP A 209 -22.85 38.79 2.97
N GLN A 210 -23.25 38.21 4.10
CA GLN A 210 -22.48 37.20 4.81
C GLN A 210 -22.22 35.96 3.93
N MET A 211 -23.22 35.47 3.18
CA MET A 211 -23.02 34.39 2.20
C MET A 211 -22.07 34.79 1.07
N LYS A 212 -22.13 36.03 0.55
CA LYS A 212 -21.17 36.52 -0.46
C LYS A 212 -19.75 36.54 0.10
N GLN A 213 -19.58 36.97 1.34
CA GLN A 213 -18.27 37.03 2.03
C GLN A 213 -17.70 35.63 2.31
N GLN A 214 -18.55 34.66 2.68
CA GLN A 214 -18.18 33.25 2.79
C GLN A 214 -17.83 32.64 1.42
N SER A 215 -18.59 32.94 0.37
CA SER A 215 -18.31 32.48 -0.99
C SER A 215 -16.96 33.02 -1.49
N HIS A 216 -16.68 34.30 -1.25
CA HIS A 216 -15.41 34.93 -1.61
C HIS A 216 -14.21 34.34 -0.86
N THR A 217 -14.32 34.10 0.45
CA THR A 217 -13.25 33.49 1.24
C THR A 217 -12.99 32.02 0.88
N HIS A 218 -14.03 31.24 0.57
CA HIS A 218 -13.85 29.89 -0.01
C HIS A 218 -13.19 29.94 -1.40
N GLN A 219 -13.56 30.89 -2.26
CA GLN A 219 -12.95 31.06 -3.58
C GLN A 219 -11.46 31.50 -3.48
N GLN A 220 -11.11 32.32 -2.48
CA GLN A 220 -9.73 32.68 -2.14
C GLN A 220 -8.94 31.44 -1.70
N MET A 221 -9.48 30.63 -0.78
CA MET A 221 -8.85 29.37 -0.33
C MET A 221 -8.62 28.38 -1.49
N LEU A 222 -9.58 28.27 -2.43
CA LEU A 222 -9.43 27.44 -3.63
C LEU A 222 -8.36 27.96 -4.61
N LYS A 223 -8.07 29.26 -4.64
CA LYS A 223 -6.93 29.81 -5.41
C LYS A 223 -5.59 29.42 -4.74
N ASN A 224 -5.48 29.58 -3.43
CA ASN A 224 -4.26 29.26 -2.68
C ASN A 224 -3.91 27.76 -2.80
N LEU A 225 -4.87 26.86 -2.55
CA LEU A 225 -4.69 25.41 -2.69
C LEU A 225 -4.27 25.00 -4.12
N ARG A 226 -4.71 25.73 -5.15
CA ARG A 226 -4.27 25.49 -6.54
C ARG A 226 -2.84 25.98 -6.80
N ALA A 227 -2.40 27.05 -6.14
CA ALA A 227 -1.02 27.53 -6.21
C ALA A 227 -0.06 26.57 -5.48
N GLU A 228 -0.43 26.13 -4.28
CA GLU A 228 0.30 25.13 -3.48
C GLU A 228 0.43 23.80 -4.26
N LEU A 229 -0.67 23.30 -4.84
CA LEU A 229 -0.67 22.07 -5.65
C LEU A 229 0.12 22.22 -6.97
N LYS A 230 0.32 23.45 -7.48
CA LYS A 230 1.25 23.69 -8.58
C LYS A 230 2.70 23.63 -8.10
N ALA A 231 3.04 24.37 -7.04
CA ALA A 231 4.39 24.40 -6.48
C ALA A 231 4.89 22.98 -6.12
N ALA A 232 4.05 22.18 -5.45
CA ALA A 232 4.37 20.79 -5.12
C ALA A 232 4.57 19.88 -6.36
N LYS A 233 3.96 20.18 -7.50
CA LYS A 233 4.21 19.46 -8.77
C LYS A 233 5.52 19.89 -9.42
N ASP A 234 5.82 21.18 -9.41
CA ASP A 234 7.07 21.72 -9.95
C ASP A 234 8.29 21.22 -9.12
N GLU A 235 8.13 21.12 -7.80
CA GLU A 235 9.12 20.53 -6.89
C GLU A 235 9.29 19.00 -7.07
N LEU A 236 8.19 18.25 -7.19
CA LEU A 236 8.25 16.81 -7.46
C LEU A 236 8.92 16.52 -8.82
N LYS A 237 8.71 17.38 -9.83
CA LYS A 237 9.46 17.30 -11.09
C LYS A 237 10.96 17.51 -10.87
N LYS A 238 11.35 18.58 -10.15
CA LYS A 238 12.77 18.85 -9.84
C LYS A 238 13.44 17.66 -9.13
N LEU A 239 12.79 17.05 -8.15
CA LEU A 239 13.29 15.86 -7.45
C LEU A 239 13.43 14.64 -8.37
N LYS A 240 12.55 14.49 -9.37
CA LYS A 240 12.69 13.43 -10.39
C LYS A 240 13.89 13.68 -11.30
N ASP A 241 14.06 14.91 -11.77
CA ASP A 241 15.17 15.31 -12.63
C ASP A 241 16.53 15.17 -11.89
N GLU A 242 16.56 15.48 -10.58
CA GLU A 242 17.70 15.25 -9.68
C GLU A 242 17.98 13.76 -9.42
N LYS A 243 16.95 12.91 -9.26
CA LYS A 243 17.14 11.47 -9.18
C LYS A 243 17.77 10.92 -10.45
N GLU A 244 17.25 11.28 -11.63
CA GLU A 244 17.77 10.77 -12.91
C GLU A 244 19.22 11.20 -13.17
N ALA A 245 19.67 12.33 -12.62
CA ALA A 245 21.08 12.74 -12.61
C ALA A 245 21.93 11.88 -11.65
N ASN A 246 21.42 11.58 -10.45
CA ASN A 246 22.09 10.73 -9.47
C ASN A 246 22.20 9.27 -9.95
N ASP A 247 21.17 8.71 -10.59
CA ASP A 247 21.19 7.35 -11.15
C ASP A 247 22.29 7.24 -12.23
N LYS A 248 22.49 8.27 -13.06
CA LYS A 248 23.58 8.35 -14.06
C LYS A 248 24.96 8.46 -13.41
N ASN A 249 25.10 9.21 -12.31
CA ASN A 249 26.34 9.31 -11.54
C ASN A 249 26.67 7.99 -10.81
N GLY A 250 25.65 7.27 -10.32
CA GLY A 250 25.82 5.92 -9.75
C GLY A 250 26.34 4.93 -10.79
N ALA A 251 25.82 4.98 -12.01
CA ALA A 251 26.27 4.13 -13.11
C ALA A 251 27.74 4.41 -13.51
N THR A 252 28.17 5.68 -13.58
CA THR A 252 29.57 6.01 -13.90
C THR A 252 30.55 5.65 -12.78
N LEU A 253 30.17 5.86 -11.51
CA LEU A 253 30.97 5.43 -10.36
C LEU A 253 31.09 3.90 -10.29
N SER A 254 30.00 3.17 -10.56
CA SER A 254 30.01 1.70 -10.62
C SER A 254 30.92 1.18 -11.75
N ALA A 255 30.84 1.78 -12.94
CA ALA A 255 31.71 1.42 -14.07
C ALA A 255 33.20 1.71 -13.80
N GLN A 256 33.52 2.78 -13.06
CA GLN A 256 34.89 3.10 -12.67
C GLN A 256 35.41 2.13 -11.59
N ALA A 257 34.61 1.80 -10.57
CA ALA A 257 34.99 0.81 -9.55
C ALA A 257 35.22 -0.59 -10.16
N GLU A 258 34.40 -0.99 -11.12
CA GLU A 258 34.53 -2.26 -11.87
C GLU A 258 35.78 -2.29 -12.76
N LYS A 259 36.22 -1.14 -13.29
CA LYS A 259 37.49 -0.99 -14.01
C LYS A 259 38.69 -1.10 -13.07
N ASP A 260 38.64 -0.44 -11.91
CA ASP A 260 39.73 -0.46 -10.93
C ASP A 260 39.88 -1.85 -10.28
N ARG A 261 38.77 -2.57 -10.07
CA ARG A 261 38.78 -3.99 -9.67
C ARG A 261 39.58 -4.87 -10.66
N ARG A 262 39.36 -4.68 -11.96
CA ARG A 262 40.09 -5.45 -13.00
C ARG A 262 41.57 -5.11 -13.03
N ALA A 263 41.94 -3.83 -12.87
CA ALA A 263 43.34 -3.42 -12.75
C ALA A 263 44.04 -4.05 -11.53
N ALA A 264 43.34 -4.17 -10.40
CA ALA A 264 43.84 -4.89 -9.22
C ALA A 264 43.99 -6.40 -9.46
N GLU A 265 43.05 -7.04 -10.17
CA GLU A 265 43.13 -8.45 -10.55
C GLU A 265 44.29 -8.73 -11.52
N GLU A 266 44.54 -7.86 -12.51
CA GLU A 266 45.70 -7.93 -13.38
C GLU A 266 47.02 -7.77 -12.59
N ALA A 267 47.07 -6.83 -11.64
CA ALA A 267 48.22 -6.66 -10.76
C ALA A 267 48.50 -7.90 -9.89
N MET A 268 47.46 -8.50 -9.29
CA MET A 268 47.58 -9.74 -8.51
C MET A 268 48.11 -10.91 -9.35
N ASN A 269 47.60 -11.08 -10.58
CA ASN A 269 48.07 -12.14 -11.49
C ASN A 269 49.54 -11.96 -11.90
N ASN A 270 49.96 -10.71 -12.14
CA ASN A 270 51.37 -10.38 -12.41
C ASN A 270 52.28 -10.68 -11.19
N LEU A 271 51.83 -10.35 -9.97
CA LEU A 271 52.56 -10.61 -8.74
C LEU A 271 52.72 -12.13 -8.50
N ALA A 272 51.65 -12.91 -8.69
CA ALA A 272 51.69 -14.37 -8.63
C ALA A 272 52.63 -15.00 -9.69
N SER A 273 52.70 -14.42 -10.89
CA SER A 273 53.64 -14.81 -11.94
C SER A 273 55.10 -14.58 -11.55
N LEU A 274 55.41 -13.42 -10.94
CA LEU A 274 56.74 -13.10 -10.42
C LEU A 274 57.15 -14.01 -9.26
N HIS A 275 56.23 -14.31 -8.34
CA HIS A 275 56.49 -15.20 -7.20
C HIS A 275 56.87 -16.63 -7.66
N ARG A 276 56.17 -17.17 -8.68
CA ARG A 276 56.54 -18.45 -9.31
C ARG A 276 57.95 -18.44 -9.91
N LYS A 277 58.39 -17.34 -10.51
CA LYS A 277 59.76 -17.20 -11.05
C LYS A 277 60.81 -17.18 -9.94
N LEU A 278 60.55 -16.48 -8.84
CA LEU A 278 61.43 -16.49 -7.66
C LEU A 278 61.62 -17.91 -7.11
N SER A 279 60.54 -18.67 -6.89
CA SER A 279 60.63 -20.04 -6.39
C SER A 279 61.32 -21.03 -7.34
N VAL A 280 61.49 -20.71 -8.62
CA VAL A 280 62.34 -21.49 -9.55
C VAL A 280 63.81 -21.12 -9.38
N MET A 281 64.13 -19.83 -9.26
CA MET A 281 65.50 -19.36 -9.03
C MET A 281 66.06 -19.86 -7.69
N GLU A 282 65.26 -19.82 -6.62
CA GLU A 282 65.62 -20.31 -5.28
C GLU A 282 66.05 -21.78 -5.29
N ARG A 283 65.31 -22.64 -6.00
CA ARG A 283 65.67 -24.06 -6.19
C ARG A 283 66.98 -24.21 -6.95
N SER A 284 67.20 -23.43 -8.01
CA SER A 284 68.46 -23.47 -8.76
C SER A 284 69.67 -23.05 -7.92
N SER A 285 69.48 -22.05 -7.03
CA SER A 285 70.49 -21.61 -6.06
C SER A 285 70.84 -22.71 -5.06
N SER A 286 69.82 -23.40 -4.51
CA SER A 286 70.01 -24.54 -3.59
C SER A 286 70.80 -25.69 -4.24
N VAL A 287 70.53 -26.01 -5.52
CA VAL A 287 71.29 -27.02 -6.29
C VAL A 287 72.75 -26.58 -6.49
N MET A 288 72.99 -25.32 -6.88
CA MET A 288 74.36 -24.80 -7.07
C MET A 288 75.15 -24.75 -5.75
N GLN A 289 74.53 -24.34 -4.64
CA GLN A 289 75.16 -24.36 -3.31
C GLN A 289 75.51 -25.78 -2.85
N SER A 290 74.66 -26.76 -3.16
CA SER A 290 74.93 -28.18 -2.87
C SER A 290 76.15 -28.70 -3.63
N GLU A 291 76.28 -28.37 -4.91
CA GLU A 291 77.44 -28.78 -5.73
C GLU A 291 78.74 -28.05 -5.32
N ILE A 292 78.66 -26.78 -4.92
CA ILE A 292 79.80 -26.05 -4.30
C ILE A 292 80.25 -26.73 -3.00
N GLY A 293 79.31 -27.23 -2.19
CA GLY A 293 79.62 -28.05 -1.02
C GLY A 293 80.35 -29.35 -1.38
N ARG A 294 79.87 -30.05 -2.43
CA ARG A 294 80.45 -31.30 -2.94
C ARG A 294 81.87 -31.13 -3.51
N LEU A 295 82.18 -29.97 -4.11
CA LEU A 295 83.51 -29.65 -4.62
C LEU A 295 84.51 -29.31 -3.50
N ARG A 296 84.06 -28.73 -2.37
CA ARG A 296 84.93 -28.37 -1.23
C ARG A 296 85.45 -29.56 -0.43
N SER A 297 84.85 -30.75 -0.56
CA SER A 297 85.33 -31.95 0.16
C SER A 297 86.51 -32.67 -0.51
N ILE A 298 86.99 -32.21 -1.68
CA ILE A 298 88.00 -32.93 -2.48
C ILE A 298 89.37 -32.24 -2.43
N GLN A 299 90.19 -32.67 -1.47
CA GLN A 299 91.67 -32.64 -1.42
C GLN A 299 92.47 -31.31 -1.30
N ARG A 300 93.60 -31.47 -0.59
CA ARG A 300 94.93 -30.83 -0.76
C ARG A 300 95.98 -31.93 -0.56
N PRO A 301 97.14 -31.92 -1.26
CA PRO A 301 98.34 -31.34 -0.64
C PRO A 301 99.14 -30.40 -1.59
N PRO A 302 100.48 -30.47 -1.79
CA PRO A 302 101.41 -29.35 -1.57
C PRO A 302 101.92 -28.68 -2.88
N PRO A 303 102.78 -27.63 -2.81
CA PRO A 303 102.74 -26.57 -3.83
C PRO A 303 103.77 -26.63 -4.96
N ASP A 304 103.26 -26.33 -6.16
CA ASP A 304 104.00 -25.85 -7.33
C ASP A 304 103.41 -24.50 -7.78
N ASN A 305 103.97 -23.81 -8.79
CA ASN A 305 103.52 -22.46 -9.20
C ASN A 305 102.01 -22.30 -9.50
N GLY A 306 101.30 -23.37 -9.90
CA GLY A 306 99.84 -23.36 -10.03
C GLY A 306 99.08 -23.14 -8.71
N THR A 307 99.75 -23.23 -7.56
CA THR A 307 99.14 -22.97 -6.25
C THR A 307 98.99 -21.49 -5.92
N LEU A 308 99.79 -20.58 -6.50
CA LEU A 308 99.58 -19.14 -6.35
C LEU A 308 98.32 -18.69 -7.11
N THR A 309 98.10 -19.17 -8.33
CA THR A 309 96.86 -18.94 -9.08
C THR A 309 95.67 -19.66 -8.44
N ALA A 310 95.83 -20.89 -7.92
CA ALA A 310 94.77 -21.55 -7.16
C ALA A 310 94.42 -20.78 -5.87
N LEU A 311 95.40 -20.26 -5.13
CA LEU A 311 95.18 -19.46 -3.93
C LEU A 311 94.46 -18.15 -4.26
N ALA A 312 94.89 -17.45 -5.33
CA ALA A 312 94.23 -16.26 -5.85
C ALA A 312 92.78 -16.54 -6.27
N ASN A 313 92.51 -17.68 -6.92
CA ASN A 313 91.16 -18.11 -7.29
C ASN A 313 90.31 -18.44 -6.05
N THR A 314 90.87 -19.08 -5.01
CA THR A 314 90.15 -19.28 -3.74
C THR A 314 89.90 -17.97 -3.00
N GLN A 315 90.80 -16.98 -3.09
CA GLN A 315 90.62 -15.66 -2.49
C GLN A 315 89.56 -14.84 -3.25
N ALA A 316 89.52 -14.92 -4.58
CA ALA A 316 88.47 -14.33 -5.40
C ALA A 316 87.11 -14.96 -5.10
N SER A 317 87.04 -16.29 -4.99
CA SER A 317 85.83 -17.01 -4.58
C SER A 317 85.40 -16.62 -3.16
N LEU A 318 86.33 -16.49 -2.21
CA LEU A 318 86.04 -16.04 -0.84
C LEU A 318 85.44 -14.62 -0.84
N ASN A 319 86.05 -13.69 -1.57
CA ASN A 319 85.57 -12.32 -1.70
C ASN A 319 84.18 -12.24 -2.35
N GLU A 320 83.93 -13.03 -3.40
CA GLU A 320 82.60 -13.11 -4.03
C GLU A 320 81.57 -13.73 -3.07
N THR A 321 81.92 -14.77 -2.29
CA THR A 321 81.00 -15.29 -1.26
C THR A 321 80.72 -14.30 -0.12
N LYS A 322 81.66 -13.41 0.22
CA LYS A 322 81.40 -12.29 1.13
C LYS A 322 80.42 -11.29 0.51
N ARG A 323 80.66 -10.87 -0.73
CA ARG A 323 79.79 -9.95 -1.48
C ARG A 323 78.36 -10.50 -1.58
N GLN A 324 78.21 -11.80 -1.86
CA GLN A 324 76.92 -12.49 -1.88
C GLN A 324 76.26 -12.58 -0.49
N TRP A 325 77.04 -12.74 0.58
CA TRP A 325 76.53 -12.74 1.95
C TRP A 325 76.06 -11.35 2.40
N GLU A 326 76.80 -10.30 2.08
CA GLU A 326 76.42 -8.90 2.31
C GLU A 326 75.16 -8.52 1.51
N GLU A 327 75.07 -8.94 0.25
CA GLU A 327 73.90 -8.75 -0.61
C GLU A 327 72.67 -9.53 -0.10
N ALA A 328 72.87 -10.76 0.41
CA ALA A 328 71.82 -11.54 1.06
C ALA A 328 71.36 -10.92 2.39
N GLN A 329 72.28 -10.44 3.24
CA GLN A 329 71.96 -9.79 4.50
C GLN A 329 71.17 -8.50 4.27
N LYS A 330 71.56 -7.68 3.28
CA LYS A 330 70.76 -6.51 2.88
C LYS A 330 69.35 -6.92 2.46
N ARG A 331 69.23 -7.95 1.62
CA ARG A 331 67.93 -8.46 1.14
C ARG A 331 67.06 -9.04 2.26
N ILE A 332 67.65 -9.61 3.31
CA ILE A 332 66.92 -10.00 4.53
C ILE A 332 66.34 -8.76 5.22
N SER A 333 67.15 -7.71 5.41
CA SER A 333 66.69 -6.47 6.04
C SER A 333 65.59 -5.76 5.23
N ASP A 334 65.70 -5.76 3.89
CA ASP A 334 64.64 -5.27 2.99
C ASP A 334 63.33 -6.05 3.15
N LEU A 335 63.39 -7.39 3.32
CA LEU A 335 62.24 -8.26 3.54
C LEU A 335 61.64 -8.14 4.95
N GLU A 336 62.46 -7.94 5.98
CA GLU A 336 62.01 -7.65 7.35
C GLU A 336 61.23 -6.33 7.40
N GLY A 337 61.71 -5.29 6.69
CA GLY A 337 60.99 -4.04 6.51
C GLY A 337 59.64 -4.21 5.80
N GLN A 338 59.57 -5.05 4.75
CA GLN A 338 58.33 -5.37 4.05
C GLN A 338 57.33 -6.13 4.94
N ASN A 339 57.78 -7.13 5.72
CA ASN A 339 56.91 -7.82 6.69
C ASN A 339 56.37 -6.87 7.76
N SER A 340 57.21 -5.98 8.30
CA SER A 340 56.78 -4.97 9.28
C SER A 340 55.70 -4.02 8.72
N ALA A 341 55.84 -3.60 7.46
CA ALA A 341 54.82 -2.84 6.76
C ALA A 341 53.51 -3.63 6.58
N LEU A 342 53.59 -4.89 6.16
CA LEU A 342 52.43 -5.77 5.94
C LEU A 342 51.66 -6.09 7.24
N ASP A 343 52.35 -6.35 8.36
CA ASP A 343 51.68 -6.50 9.66
C ASP A 343 51.05 -5.17 10.12
N GLY A 344 51.64 -4.03 9.78
CA GLY A 344 51.05 -2.71 9.97
C GLY A 344 49.76 -2.48 9.16
N GLU A 345 49.67 -2.99 7.93
CA GLU A 345 48.45 -2.94 7.11
C GLU A 345 47.38 -3.93 7.59
N LYS A 346 47.78 -5.16 7.92
CA LYS A 346 46.94 -6.20 8.52
C LYS A 346 46.31 -5.74 9.84
N SER A 347 47.04 -4.98 10.66
CA SER A 347 46.52 -4.35 11.87
C SER A 347 45.41 -3.34 11.56
N LYS A 348 45.62 -2.44 10.58
CA LYS A 348 44.61 -1.47 10.12
C LYS A 348 43.36 -2.16 9.54
N LEU A 349 43.55 -3.27 8.82
CA LEU A 349 42.43 -4.08 8.30
C LEU A 349 41.65 -4.75 9.43
N ALA A 350 42.34 -5.27 10.46
CA ALA A 350 41.68 -5.84 11.63
C ALA A 350 40.86 -4.80 12.42
N THR A 351 41.36 -3.58 12.62
CA THR A 351 40.58 -2.51 13.24
C THR A 351 39.39 -2.09 12.37
N LEU A 352 39.57 -1.97 11.04
CA LEU A 352 38.48 -1.65 10.12
C LEU A 352 37.38 -2.73 10.11
N MET A 353 37.75 -4.02 10.17
CA MET A 353 36.77 -5.11 10.32
C MET A 353 36.01 -5.02 11.63
N SER A 354 36.68 -4.69 12.74
CA SER A 354 36.03 -4.49 14.05
C SER A 354 35.05 -3.30 14.01
N ASP A 355 35.42 -2.18 13.40
CA ASP A 355 34.54 -1.01 13.25
C ASP A 355 33.33 -1.29 12.36
N LEU A 356 33.51 -2.06 11.29
CA LEU A 356 32.42 -2.49 10.41
C LEU A 356 31.47 -3.48 11.11
N GLN A 357 32.00 -4.40 11.91
CA GLN A 357 31.18 -5.31 12.74
C GLN A 357 30.36 -4.53 13.77
N ALA A 358 30.97 -3.56 14.47
CA ALA A 358 30.27 -2.71 15.43
C ALA A 358 29.15 -1.88 14.78
N LYS A 359 29.38 -1.35 13.57
CA LYS A 359 28.36 -0.66 12.77
C LYS A 359 27.23 -1.59 12.34
N TYR A 360 27.54 -2.80 11.88
CA TYR A 360 26.55 -3.83 11.53
C TYR A 360 25.66 -4.17 12.73
N ASP A 361 26.25 -4.40 13.91
CA ASP A 361 25.49 -4.72 15.12
C ASP A 361 24.71 -3.52 15.72
N SER A 362 25.05 -2.28 15.37
CA SER A 362 24.21 -1.10 15.64
C SER A 362 23.00 -1.05 14.70
N LEU A 363 23.26 -1.06 13.38
CA LEU A 363 22.21 -1.03 12.34
C LEU A 363 21.22 -2.19 12.49
N LYS A 364 21.68 -3.36 12.94
CA LYS A 364 20.82 -4.52 13.24
C LYS A 364 19.89 -4.30 14.44
N LYS A 365 20.31 -3.53 15.45
CA LYS A 365 19.45 -3.12 16.59
C LYS A 365 18.46 -2.04 16.18
N GLU A 366 18.93 -1.05 15.41
CA GLU A 366 18.10 0.02 14.85
C GLU A 366 16.98 -0.56 13.96
N LEU A 367 17.32 -1.50 13.07
CA LEU A 367 16.35 -2.24 12.25
C LEU A 367 15.30 -2.99 13.09
N ALA A 368 15.73 -3.64 14.19
CA ALA A 368 14.81 -4.33 15.09
C ALA A 368 13.86 -3.36 15.83
N ALA A 369 14.36 -2.19 16.24
CA ALA A 369 13.54 -1.14 16.85
C ALA A 369 12.49 -0.59 15.87
N VAL A 370 12.89 -0.28 14.62
CA VAL A 370 11.98 0.19 13.57
C VAL A 370 10.93 -0.86 13.21
N GLN A 371 11.29 -2.16 13.21
CA GLN A 371 10.32 -3.25 13.06
C GLN A 371 9.30 -3.30 14.20
N GLN A 372 9.74 -3.13 15.45
CA GLN A 372 8.85 -3.07 16.62
C GLN A 372 7.91 -1.85 16.55
N GLU A 373 8.41 -0.67 16.17
CA GLU A 373 7.57 0.52 16.00
C GLU A 373 6.53 0.33 14.89
N ARG A 374 6.93 -0.19 13.73
CA ARG A 374 6.03 -0.55 12.62
C ARG A 374 4.87 -1.42 13.09
N ASP A 375 5.14 -2.43 13.92
CA ASP A 375 4.13 -3.38 14.38
C ASP A 375 3.16 -2.74 15.39
N VAL A 376 3.64 -1.83 16.24
CA VAL A 376 2.79 -0.98 17.10
C VAL A 376 1.91 -0.03 16.27
N TYR A 377 2.44 0.57 15.21
CA TYR A 377 1.64 1.39 14.28
C TYR A 377 0.61 0.56 13.51
N HIS A 378 0.96 -0.67 13.12
CA HIS A 378 0.04 -1.57 12.42
C HIS A 378 -1.18 -1.93 13.29
N GLU A 379 -0.97 -2.33 14.54
CA GLU A 379 -2.09 -2.68 15.43
C GLU A 379 -2.94 -1.45 15.79
N ARG A 380 -2.35 -0.26 15.95
CA ARG A 380 -3.10 1.01 16.08
C ARG A 380 -3.98 1.31 14.85
N CYS A 381 -3.46 1.06 13.64
CA CYS A 381 -4.23 1.20 12.41
C CYS A 381 -5.40 0.19 12.33
N MET A 382 -5.15 -1.06 12.75
CA MET A 382 -6.17 -2.10 12.82
C MET A 382 -7.25 -1.77 13.87
N GLU A 383 -6.88 -1.24 15.03
CA GLU A 383 -7.83 -0.75 16.03
C GLU A 383 -8.67 0.43 15.51
N ALA A 384 -8.05 1.42 14.87
CA ALA A 384 -8.77 2.53 14.24
C ALA A 384 -9.76 2.04 13.18
N LYS A 385 -9.39 1.03 12.38
CA LYS A 385 -10.26 0.39 11.37
C LYS A 385 -11.44 -0.38 12.00
N ARG A 386 -11.22 -1.07 13.13
CA ARG A 386 -12.30 -1.67 13.95
C ARG A 386 -13.24 -0.58 14.49
N GLY A 387 -12.68 0.55 14.94
CA GLY A 387 -13.42 1.72 15.42
C GLY A 387 -14.31 2.36 14.34
N LEU A 388 -13.76 2.64 13.16
CA LEU A 388 -14.52 3.14 12.01
C LEU A 388 -15.65 2.19 11.61
N THR A 389 -15.39 0.87 11.59
CA THR A 389 -16.41 -0.14 11.28
C THR A 389 -17.55 -0.16 12.33
N ARG A 390 -17.24 0.11 13.60
CA ARG A 390 -18.25 0.25 14.67
C ARG A 390 -19.07 1.53 14.49
N ILE A 391 -18.44 2.65 14.13
CA ILE A 391 -19.12 3.93 13.91
C ILE A 391 -20.03 3.86 12.67
N GLN A 392 -19.58 3.24 11.58
CA GLN A 392 -20.43 3.07 10.38
C GLN A 392 -21.73 2.34 10.73
N ARG A 393 -21.66 1.21 11.44
CA ARG A 393 -22.84 0.47 11.90
C ARG A 393 -23.76 1.27 12.83
N GLN A 394 -23.25 2.29 13.53
CA GLN A 394 -24.06 3.21 14.31
C GLN A 394 -24.76 4.25 13.43
N ILE A 395 -24.11 4.71 12.35
CA ILE A 395 -24.72 5.57 11.32
C ILE A 395 -25.82 4.80 10.59
N ASP A 396 -25.53 3.61 10.05
CA ASP A 396 -26.49 2.76 9.31
C ASP A 396 -27.78 2.51 10.13
N ASN A 397 -27.63 2.23 11.43
CA ASN A 397 -28.74 2.02 12.36
C ASN A 397 -29.51 3.33 12.65
N LYS A 398 -28.82 4.47 12.72
CA LYS A 398 -29.47 5.78 12.91
C LYS A 398 -30.20 6.26 11.67
N ASP A 399 -29.68 5.99 10.48
CA ASP A 399 -30.35 6.30 9.22
C ASP A 399 -31.60 5.44 9.03
N GLN A 400 -31.56 4.16 9.43
CA GLN A 400 -32.78 3.33 9.48
C GLN A 400 -33.81 3.89 10.48
N GLN A 401 -33.39 4.28 11.70
CA GLN A 401 -34.29 4.88 12.69
C GLN A 401 -34.92 6.19 12.19
N LEU A 402 -34.18 7.00 11.43
CA LEU A 402 -34.69 8.22 10.78
C LEU A 402 -35.65 7.89 9.63
N SER A 403 -35.38 6.85 8.83
CA SER A 403 -36.29 6.36 7.78
C SER A 403 -37.63 5.90 8.37
N ASP A 404 -37.59 5.07 9.42
CA ASP A 404 -38.77 4.59 10.13
C ASP A 404 -39.59 5.74 10.76
N ALA A 405 -38.90 6.76 11.30
CA ALA A 405 -39.55 7.95 11.84
C ALA A 405 -40.21 8.80 10.75
N ASN A 406 -39.53 9.03 9.62
CA ASN A 406 -40.06 9.78 8.48
C ASN A 406 -41.28 9.08 7.85
N GLN A 407 -41.27 7.75 7.76
CA GLN A 407 -42.43 6.96 7.32
C GLN A 407 -43.63 7.14 8.26
N LYS A 408 -43.41 7.10 9.59
CA LYS A 408 -44.45 7.35 10.60
C LYS A 408 -45.01 8.78 10.50
N CYS A 409 -44.15 9.78 10.36
CA CYS A 409 -44.57 11.17 10.15
C CYS A 409 -45.39 11.33 8.86
N GLY A 410 -44.97 10.73 7.75
CA GLY A 410 -45.72 10.74 6.49
C GLY A 410 -47.11 10.07 6.61
N ALA A 411 -47.22 8.97 7.37
CA ALA A 411 -48.50 8.33 7.65
C ALA A 411 -49.41 9.17 8.55
N LEU A 412 -48.86 9.89 9.52
CA LEU A 412 -49.63 10.82 10.36
C LEU A 412 -50.09 12.06 9.59
N ILE A 413 -49.27 12.61 8.69
CA ILE A 413 -49.65 13.73 7.82
C ILE A 413 -50.82 13.34 6.90
N LYS A 414 -50.81 12.13 6.34
CA LYS A 414 -51.96 11.62 5.56
C LYS A 414 -53.24 11.56 6.39
N LYS A 415 -53.19 10.94 7.57
CA LYS A 415 -54.35 10.86 8.48
C LYS A 415 -54.88 12.22 8.92
N LEU A 416 -53.99 13.20 9.13
CA LEU A 416 -54.38 14.57 9.44
C LEU A 416 -55.10 15.24 8.25
N HIS A 417 -54.64 14.99 7.02
CA HIS A 417 -55.28 15.49 5.81
C HIS A 417 -56.64 14.83 5.57
N GLU A 418 -56.74 13.50 5.70
CA GLU A 418 -57.97 12.72 5.63
C GLU A 418 -59.02 13.23 6.64
N ALA A 419 -58.61 13.48 7.88
CA ALA A 419 -59.48 14.05 8.93
C ALA A 419 -59.89 15.52 8.66
N GLN A 420 -59.01 16.32 8.06
CA GLN A 420 -59.31 17.70 7.64
C GLN A 420 -60.34 17.71 6.49
N GLU A 421 -60.17 16.86 5.49
CA GLU A 421 -61.14 16.71 4.39
C GLU A 421 -62.51 16.24 4.90
N GLU A 422 -62.54 15.30 5.86
CA GLU A 422 -63.80 14.88 6.48
C GLU A 422 -64.45 16.03 7.27
N HIS A 423 -63.69 16.74 8.09
CA HIS A 423 -64.17 17.92 8.84
C HIS A 423 -64.78 18.97 7.90
N ASP A 424 -64.08 19.32 6.82
CA ASP A 424 -64.53 20.36 5.90
C ASP A 424 -65.75 19.89 5.07
N ALA A 425 -65.84 18.59 4.77
CA ALA A 425 -67.04 17.98 4.19
C ALA A 425 -68.23 17.96 5.18
N GLN A 426 -68.00 17.72 6.47
CA GLN A 426 -69.03 17.84 7.52
C GLN A 426 -69.50 19.29 7.66
N MET A 427 -68.58 20.26 7.69
CA MET A 427 -68.92 21.70 7.74
C MET A 427 -69.67 22.17 6.49
N ALA A 428 -69.33 21.67 5.30
CA ALA A 428 -70.08 21.95 4.07
C ALA A 428 -71.51 21.37 4.12
N ARG A 429 -71.71 20.18 4.70
CA ARG A 429 -73.05 19.58 4.92
C ARG A 429 -73.86 20.40 5.93
N LEU A 430 -73.25 20.90 6.99
CA LEU A 430 -73.91 21.73 8.00
C LEU A 430 -74.34 23.10 7.43
N LYS A 431 -73.50 23.74 6.60
CA LYS A 431 -73.86 24.99 5.90
C LYS A 431 -75.08 24.81 5.01
N ARG A 432 -75.12 23.77 4.16
CA ARG A 432 -76.28 23.48 3.31
C ARG A 432 -77.56 23.27 4.12
N LYS A 433 -77.51 22.52 5.22
CA LYS A 433 -78.69 22.35 6.10
C LYS A 433 -79.21 23.69 6.65
N LEU A 434 -78.31 24.60 7.04
CA LEU A 434 -78.69 25.94 7.49
C LEU A 434 -79.27 26.79 6.34
N GLU A 435 -78.74 26.66 5.14
CA GLU A 435 -79.27 27.29 3.92
C GLU A 435 -80.67 26.73 3.55
N ASP A 436 -80.89 25.42 3.71
CA ASP A 436 -82.19 24.76 3.52
C ASP A 436 -83.19 25.19 4.60
N ASP A 437 -82.80 25.23 5.88
CA ASP A 437 -83.65 25.67 7.00
C ASP A 437 -84.01 27.16 6.91
N THR A 438 -83.11 28.02 6.42
CA THR A 438 -83.41 29.44 6.17
C THR A 438 -84.34 29.64 4.97
N GLN A 439 -84.24 28.81 3.92
CA GLN A 439 -85.23 28.78 2.85
C GLN A 439 -86.60 28.26 3.33
N LEU A 440 -86.64 27.21 4.15
CA LEU A 440 -87.89 26.67 4.71
C LEU A 440 -88.59 27.66 5.65
N THR A 441 -87.84 28.43 6.46
CA THR A 441 -88.42 29.47 7.31
C THR A 441 -88.90 30.69 6.52
N ALA A 442 -88.20 31.08 5.45
CA ALA A 442 -88.68 32.10 4.51
C ALA A 442 -89.93 31.65 3.73
N ALA A 443 -90.01 30.38 3.33
CA ALA A 443 -91.19 29.82 2.68
C ALA A 443 -92.41 29.78 3.62
N ARG A 444 -92.20 29.46 4.90
CA ARG A 444 -93.25 29.52 5.93
C ARG A 444 -93.75 30.95 6.15
N SER A 445 -92.87 31.94 6.33
CA SER A 445 -93.33 33.33 6.53
C SER A 445 -94.02 33.91 5.28
N GLY A 446 -93.61 33.50 4.08
CA GLY A 446 -94.34 33.80 2.84
C GLY A 446 -95.74 33.15 2.79
N MET A 447 -95.87 31.90 3.25
CA MET A 447 -97.17 31.22 3.39
C MET A 447 -98.06 31.89 4.45
N ASP A 448 -97.50 32.28 5.60
CA ASP A 448 -98.23 32.98 6.66
C ASP A 448 -98.71 34.37 6.19
N ALA A 449 -97.90 35.08 5.41
CA ALA A 449 -98.31 36.35 4.78
C ALA A 449 -99.46 36.15 3.78
N ALA A 450 -99.36 35.15 2.89
CA ALA A 450 -100.45 34.80 1.98
C ALA A 450 -101.73 34.37 2.72
N GLN A 451 -101.60 33.67 3.84
CA GLN A 451 -102.73 33.27 4.70
C GLN A 451 -103.38 34.48 5.39
N GLN A 452 -102.59 35.48 5.82
CA GLN A 452 -103.12 36.76 6.29
C GLN A 452 -103.88 37.50 5.18
N ASP A 453 -103.36 37.55 3.96
CA ASP A 453 -104.03 38.22 2.84
C ASP A 453 -105.31 37.50 2.38
N ILE A 454 -105.34 36.16 2.40
CA ILE A 454 -106.58 35.38 2.22
C ILE A 454 -107.59 35.72 3.33
N THR A 455 -107.14 35.90 4.57
CA THR A 455 -108.00 36.25 5.70
C THR A 455 -108.55 37.68 5.58
N ARG A 456 -107.73 38.64 5.14
CA ARG A 456 -108.14 40.02 4.80
C ARG A 456 -109.11 40.05 3.63
N ALA A 457 -108.88 39.26 2.59
CA ALA A 457 -109.77 39.17 1.43
C ALA A 457 -111.13 38.58 1.80
N ARG A 458 -111.16 37.59 2.70
CA ARG A 458 -112.41 37.05 3.26
C ARG A 458 -113.16 38.09 4.09
N SER A 459 -112.51 38.73 5.06
CA SER A 459 -113.21 39.74 5.88
C SER A 459 -113.66 40.96 5.06
N ALA A 460 -112.93 41.35 4.02
CA ALA A 460 -113.37 42.35 3.05
C ALA A 460 -114.58 41.90 2.22
N LEU A 461 -114.61 40.63 1.78
CA LEU A 461 -115.76 40.04 1.09
C LEU A 461 -116.99 39.97 2.01
N ASP A 462 -116.83 39.49 3.25
CA ASP A 462 -117.90 39.44 4.26
C ASP A 462 -118.44 40.85 4.56
N THR A 463 -117.55 41.85 4.66
CA THR A 463 -117.93 43.26 4.81
C THR A 463 -118.70 43.78 3.59
N ALA A 464 -118.28 43.44 2.38
CA ALA A 464 -118.96 43.83 1.15
C ALA A 464 -120.32 43.13 0.98
N LEU A 465 -120.45 41.88 1.43
CA LEU A 465 -121.72 41.15 1.47
C LEU A 465 -122.68 41.76 2.50
N ALA A 466 -122.18 42.13 3.69
CA ALA A 466 -122.96 42.83 4.71
C ALA A 466 -123.42 44.21 4.23
N ALA A 467 -122.54 44.99 3.60
CA ALA A 467 -122.89 46.28 3.00
C ALA A 467 -123.92 46.15 1.87
N ARG A 468 -123.81 45.09 1.04
CA ARG A 468 -124.80 44.78 0.00
C ARG A 468 -126.13 44.35 0.58
N ALA A 469 -126.14 43.59 1.68
CA ALA A 469 -127.38 43.23 2.39
C ALA A 469 -128.07 44.48 2.95
N ALA A 470 -127.33 45.39 3.58
CA ALA A 470 -127.82 46.66 4.11
C ALA A 470 -128.24 47.69 3.02
N PHE A 471 -127.88 47.47 1.75
CA PHE A 471 -128.37 48.25 0.61
C PHE A 471 -129.64 47.65 -0.03
N LEU A 472 -130.00 46.42 0.32
CA LEU A 472 -131.17 45.70 -0.19
C LEU A 472 -132.32 45.62 0.84
N SER A 473 -132.16 46.31 1.98
CA SER A 473 -133.13 46.44 3.08
C SER A 473 -133.58 47.88 3.24
#